data_AF-A0A9N7VYE5-F1
#
_entry.id   AF-A0A9N7VYE5-F1
#
_cell.length_a   1.000
_cell.length_b   1.000
_cell.length_c   1.000
_cell.angle_alpha   90.00
_cell.angle_beta   90.00
_cell.angle_gamma   90.00
#
_symmetry.space_group_name_H-M   'P 1'
#
loop_
_entity.id
_entity.type
_entity.pdbx_description
1 polymer ?
#
loop_
_entity_poly.entity_id
_entity_poly.type
_entity_poly.pdbx_seq_one_letter_code
_entity_poly.pdbx_strand_id
1 'polypeptide(L)'
;MLMFTFGNALAQAHKLYGTEPQHVLHCPITVQAVGTNGRIFQFLVFQLNTTDLSGNDGIKNQVWLDEDVDLYGFAKVRPLIKKKQVKVPSGLAGYNSETFRKFLALYLHGAV
;
A
#
# COMPACT_ATOMS: atom_id res chain seq x y z
N MET A 1 -6.19 3.82 -3.79
CA MET A 1 -6.07 2.87 -2.66
C MET A 1 -6.85 3.30 -1.44
N LEU A 2 -6.63 4.53 -0.92
CA LEU A 2 -7.25 4.99 0.34
C LEU A 2 -8.77 4.80 0.43
N MET A 3 -9.54 5.23 -0.58
CA MET A 3 -11.01 5.08 -0.55
C MET A 3 -11.46 3.61 -0.58
N PHE A 4 -10.70 2.72 -1.23
CA PHE A 4 -11.00 1.29 -1.25
C PHE A 4 -10.70 0.63 0.10
N THR A 5 -9.59 0.98 0.75
CA THR A 5 -9.27 0.44 2.08
C THR A 5 -10.23 0.98 3.13
N PHE A 6 -10.59 2.26 3.06
CA PHE A 6 -11.63 2.86 3.91
C PHE A 6 -12.98 2.15 3.72
N GLY A 7 -13.44 1.97 2.47
CA GLY A 7 -14.70 1.30 2.19
C GLY A 7 -14.76 -0.14 2.68
N ASN A 8 -13.67 -0.91 2.51
CA ASN A 8 -13.57 -2.27 3.04
C ASN A 8 -13.60 -2.30 4.58
N ALA A 9 -12.85 -1.41 5.24
CA ALA A 9 -12.84 -1.31 6.69
C ALA A 9 -14.24 -0.92 7.22
N LEU A 10 -14.90 0.04 6.58
CA LEU A 10 -16.23 0.52 6.96
C LEU A 10 -17.30 -0.56 6.76
N ALA A 11 -17.25 -1.30 5.65
CA ALA A 11 -18.14 -2.43 5.41
C ALA A 11 -17.99 -3.51 6.50
N GLN A 12 -16.75 -3.81 6.90
CA GLN A 12 -16.50 -4.73 8.01
C GLN A 12 -16.96 -4.16 9.36
N ALA A 13 -16.80 -2.85 9.60
CA ALA A 13 -17.31 -2.20 10.80
C ALA A 13 -18.83 -2.30 10.89
N HIS A 14 -19.54 -2.02 9.80
CA HIS A 14 -21.00 -2.14 9.77
C HIS A 14 -21.48 -3.57 10.06
N LYS A 15 -20.75 -4.58 9.59
CA LYS A 15 -21.06 -5.97 9.88
C LYS A 15 -20.86 -6.32 11.37
N LEU A 16 -19.87 -5.74 12.02
CA LEU A 16 -19.51 -6.06 13.41
C LEU A 16 -20.26 -5.21 14.45
N TYR A 17 -20.54 -3.95 14.14
CA TYR A 17 -21.04 -2.94 15.09
C TYR A 17 -22.39 -2.34 14.69
N GLY A 18 -22.95 -2.74 13.54
CA GLY A 18 -24.16 -2.15 12.97
C GLY A 18 -23.89 -0.85 12.21
N THR A 19 -24.95 -0.25 11.67
CA THR A 19 -24.88 0.95 10.80
C THR A 19 -24.95 2.28 11.55
N GLU A 20 -25.22 2.24 12.86
CA GLU A 20 -25.25 3.46 13.67
C GLU A 20 -23.84 4.03 13.84
N PRO A 21 -23.64 5.35 13.63
CA PRO A 21 -22.34 5.99 13.80
C PRO A 21 -21.72 5.72 15.16
N GLN A 22 -20.47 5.26 15.16
CA GLN A 22 -19.69 4.98 16.36
C GLN A 22 -18.62 6.06 16.51
N HIS A 23 -18.70 6.87 17.57
CA HIS A 23 -17.70 7.90 17.88
C HIS A 23 -16.29 7.30 18.05
N VAL A 24 -16.20 6.08 18.59
CA VAL A 24 -14.97 5.30 18.68
C VAL A 24 -15.30 3.81 18.57
N LEU A 25 -14.52 3.08 17.78
CA LEU A 25 -14.61 1.63 17.68
C LEU A 25 -13.85 0.99 18.83
N HIS A 26 -14.48 0.07 19.56
CA HIS A 26 -13.83 -0.68 20.65
C HIS A 26 -12.62 -1.48 20.14
N CYS A 27 -12.74 -2.10 18.97
CA CYS A 27 -11.62 -2.73 18.26
C CYS A 27 -11.49 -2.09 16.86
N PRO A 28 -10.50 -1.20 16.65
CA PRO A 28 -10.23 -0.60 15.34
C PRO A 28 -9.98 -1.64 14.26
N ILE A 29 -10.38 -1.31 13.02
CA ILE A 29 -10.23 -2.23 11.88
C ILE A 29 -9.08 -1.76 11.01
N THR A 30 -8.09 -2.63 10.80
CA THR A 30 -6.94 -2.35 9.94
C THR A 30 -7.09 -3.04 8.59
N VAL A 31 -6.85 -2.30 7.51
CA VAL A 31 -6.84 -2.81 6.13
C VAL A 31 -5.56 -2.32 5.44
N GLN A 32 -4.86 -3.23 4.77
CA GLN A 32 -3.65 -2.93 4.01
C GLN A 32 -3.94 -2.93 2.51
N ALA A 33 -3.19 -2.15 1.74
CA ALA A 33 -3.22 -2.18 0.28
C ALA A 33 -1.84 -1.93 -0.33
N VAL A 34 -1.61 -2.55 -1.48
CA VAL A 34 -0.44 -2.34 -2.33
C VAL A 34 -0.92 -1.89 -3.70
N GLY A 35 -0.44 -0.75 -4.16
CA GLY A 35 -0.61 -0.28 -5.53
C GLY A 35 0.68 -0.44 -6.31
N THR A 36 0.59 -0.84 -7.57
CA THR A 36 1.77 -0.90 -8.45
C THR A 36 1.41 -0.74 -9.91
N ASN A 37 2.33 -0.19 -10.70
CA ASN A 37 2.30 -0.21 -12.16
C ASN A 37 3.30 -1.22 -12.77
N GLY A 38 3.86 -2.11 -11.94
CA GLY A 38 4.87 -3.10 -12.33
C GLY A 38 6.32 -2.62 -12.20
N ARG A 39 6.55 -1.33 -11.89
CA ARG A 39 7.89 -0.79 -11.55
C ARG A 39 7.87 -0.01 -10.24
N ILE A 40 6.91 0.90 -10.10
CA ILE A 40 6.72 1.72 -8.90
C ILE A 40 5.68 1.05 -8.00
N PHE A 41 5.92 1.09 -6.71
CA PHE A 41 5.04 0.56 -5.66
C PHE A 41 4.60 1.68 -4.73
N GLN A 42 3.37 1.54 -4.23
CA GLN A 42 2.79 2.36 -3.18
C GLN A 42 2.25 1.43 -2.10
N PHE A 43 2.59 1.67 -0.84
CA PHE A 43 2.20 0.85 0.29
C PHE A 43 1.32 1.67 1.23
N LEU A 44 0.18 1.09 1.62
CA LEU A 44 -0.79 1.78 2.48
C LEU A 44 -1.29 0.85 3.58
N VAL A 45 -1.30 1.35 4.81
CA VAL A 45 -1.97 0.74 5.95
C VAL A 45 -3.01 1.73 6.45
N PHE A 46 -4.28 1.34 6.44
CA PHE A 46 -5.40 2.15 6.91
C PHE A 46 -5.95 1.56 8.20
N GLN A 47 -6.21 2.40 9.20
CA GLN A 47 -6.87 2.01 10.44
C GLN A 47 -8.13 2.85 10.65
N LEU A 48 -9.27 2.16 10.67
CA LEU A 48 -10.57 2.71 11.00
C LEU A 48 -10.75 2.73 12.51
N ASN A 49 -10.81 3.93 13.09
CA ASN A 49 -10.98 4.18 14.51
C ASN A 49 -12.40 4.66 14.86
N THR A 50 -13.09 5.29 13.92
CA THR A 50 -14.44 5.86 14.09
C THR A 50 -15.27 5.68 12.81
N THR A 51 -16.58 5.52 12.97
CA THR A 51 -17.55 5.61 11.87
C THR A 51 -18.42 6.85 11.97
N ASP A 52 -18.27 7.67 13.01
CA ASP A 52 -18.83 9.02 13.06
C ASP A 52 -17.98 9.96 12.22
N LEU A 53 -18.51 10.28 11.03
CA LEU A 53 -17.88 11.14 10.02
C LEU A 53 -18.68 12.43 9.81
N SER A 54 -19.64 12.72 10.68
CA SER A 54 -20.57 13.85 10.52
C SER A 54 -19.91 15.22 10.75
N GLY A 55 -18.78 15.25 11.45
CA GLY A 55 -18.05 16.48 11.80
C GLY A 55 -16.53 16.36 11.69
N ASN A 56 -15.86 17.52 11.81
CA ASN A 56 -14.40 17.62 11.72
C ASN A 56 -13.67 17.53 13.06
N ASP A 57 -14.39 17.51 14.18
CA ASP A 57 -13.82 17.32 15.52
C ASP A 57 -13.76 15.84 15.92
N GLY A 58 -13.19 15.53 17.08
CA GLY A 58 -13.20 14.18 17.67
C GLY A 58 -12.15 13.21 17.09
N ILE A 59 -12.41 11.91 17.27
CA ILE A 59 -11.51 10.82 16.86
C ILE A 59 -11.33 10.80 15.34
N LYS A 60 -10.12 10.51 14.87
CA LYS A 60 -9.79 10.39 13.45
C LYS A 60 -9.26 9.01 13.10
N ASN A 61 -9.56 8.62 11.87
CA ASN A 61 -8.95 7.46 11.23
C ASN A 61 -7.49 7.77 10.87
N GLN A 62 -6.65 6.74 10.83
CA GLN A 62 -5.22 6.89 10.59
C GLN A 62 -4.81 6.17 9.31
N VAL A 63 -3.80 6.71 8.64
CA VAL A 63 -3.19 6.11 7.46
C VAL A 63 -1.69 6.24 7.53
N TRP A 64 -0.98 5.15 7.25
CA TRP A 64 0.45 5.14 6.96
C TRP A 64 0.62 4.86 5.48
N LEU A 65 1.45 5.68 4.85
CA LEU A 65 1.57 5.73 3.40
C LEU A 65 3.03 5.92 3.02
N ASP A 66 3.46 5.09 2.09
CA ASP A 66 4.78 5.16 1.46
C ASP A 66 4.57 5.15 -0.05
N GLU A 67 4.82 6.30 -0.67
CA GLU A 67 4.53 6.57 -2.08
C GLU A 67 5.79 6.50 -2.93
N ASP A 68 5.58 6.17 -4.21
CA ASP A 68 6.57 6.28 -5.28
C ASP A 68 7.89 5.52 -5.03
N VAL A 69 7.76 4.30 -4.50
CA VAL A 69 8.92 3.42 -4.23
C VAL A 69 9.25 2.60 -5.48
N ASP A 70 10.33 2.94 -6.18
CA ASP A 70 10.80 2.15 -7.33
C ASP A 70 11.30 0.76 -6.89
N LEU A 71 10.81 -0.31 -7.52
CA LEU A 71 11.36 -1.67 -7.39
C LEU A 71 12.64 -1.82 -8.22
N TYR A 72 12.71 -1.14 -9.36
CA TYR A 72 13.90 -1.09 -10.21
C TYR A 72 13.91 0.20 -11.04
N GLY A 73 15.09 0.67 -11.42
CA GLY A 73 15.25 1.88 -12.23
C GLY A 73 14.71 1.70 -13.66
N PHE A 74 15.19 0.68 -14.38
CA PHE A 74 14.68 0.36 -15.72
C PHE A 74 14.85 -1.11 -16.09
N ALA A 75 14.08 -1.54 -17.09
CA ALA A 75 14.20 -2.85 -17.72
C ALA A 75 14.58 -2.69 -19.20
N LYS A 76 15.59 -3.41 -19.67
CA LYS A 76 15.93 -3.50 -21.11
C LYS A 76 15.64 -4.91 -21.60
N VAL A 77 14.69 -5.02 -22.53
CA VAL A 77 14.39 -6.31 -23.19
C VAL A 77 15.53 -6.72 -24.13
N ARG A 78 16.17 -5.76 -24.80
CA ARG A 78 17.30 -5.99 -25.70
C ARG A 78 18.54 -5.21 -25.23
N PRO A 79 19.74 -5.79 -25.35
CA PRO A 79 20.97 -5.10 -24.96
C PRO A 79 21.23 -3.89 -25.87
N LEU A 80 21.74 -2.81 -25.29
CA LEU A 80 22.24 -1.67 -26.05
C LEU A 80 23.68 -1.95 -26.47
N ILE A 81 23.91 -2.14 -27.77
CA ILE A 81 25.23 -2.39 -28.34
C ILE A 81 25.70 -1.13 -29.07
N LYS A 82 26.90 -0.63 -28.76
CA LYS A 82 27.56 0.47 -29.47
C LYS A 82 28.99 0.09 -29.79
N LYS A 83 29.44 0.31 -31.04
CA LYS A 83 30.79 -0.04 -31.52
C LYS A 83 31.17 -1.51 -31.23
N LYS A 84 30.26 -2.45 -31.50
CA LYS A 84 30.42 -3.90 -31.23
C LYS A 84 30.64 -4.25 -29.74
N GLN A 85 30.36 -3.35 -28.80
CA GLN A 85 30.41 -3.61 -27.36
C GLN A 85 29.03 -3.41 -26.71
N VAL A 86 28.68 -4.29 -25.77
CA VAL A 86 27.47 -4.15 -24.94
C VAL A 86 27.69 -3.01 -23.95
N LYS A 87 26.85 -1.97 -24.03
CA LYS A 87 26.86 -0.84 -23.08
C LYS A 87 25.83 -1.02 -21.97
N VAL A 88 24.69 -1.64 -22.28
CA VAL A 88 23.67 -1.99 -21.30
C VAL A 88 23.19 -3.40 -21.63
N PRO A 89 23.33 -4.38 -20.72
CA PRO A 89 22.82 -5.71 -20.96
C PRO A 89 21.28 -5.73 -20.98
N SER A 90 20.69 -6.79 -21.52
CA SER A 90 19.28 -7.08 -21.28
C SER A 90 19.06 -7.45 -19.81
N GLY A 91 17.95 -7.00 -19.23
CA GLY A 91 17.58 -7.28 -17.84
C GLY A 91 17.14 -6.03 -17.08
N LEU A 92 17.01 -6.21 -15.76
CA LEU A 92 16.70 -5.14 -14.81
C LEU A 92 17.98 -4.43 -14.37
N ALA A 93 17.91 -3.13 -14.21
CA ALA A 93 18.98 -2.32 -13.65
C ALA A 93 18.45 -1.44 -12.52
N GLY A 94 19.27 -1.24 -11.49
CA GLY A 94 18.90 -0.45 -10.32
C GLY A 94 17.82 -1.09 -9.47
N TYR A 95 17.86 -2.42 -9.29
CA TYR A 95 16.94 -3.12 -8.39
C TYR A 95 17.08 -2.61 -6.95
N ASN A 96 15.94 -2.34 -6.33
CA ASN A 96 15.84 -1.92 -4.95
C ASN A 96 15.15 -3.01 -4.13
N SER A 97 15.94 -3.77 -3.37
CA SER A 97 15.45 -4.84 -2.49
C SER A 97 14.55 -4.33 -1.37
N GLU A 98 14.69 -3.07 -0.97
CA GLU A 98 13.87 -2.49 0.10
C GLU A 98 12.38 -2.45 -0.27
N THR A 99 12.08 -2.20 -1.53
CA THR A 99 10.71 -2.20 -2.06
C THR A 99 10.06 -3.57 -1.88
N PHE A 100 10.80 -4.65 -2.18
CA PHE A 100 10.29 -6.00 -1.99
C PHE A 100 10.22 -6.38 -0.51
N ARG A 101 11.16 -5.90 0.32
CA ARG A 101 11.12 -6.13 1.78
C ARG A 101 9.85 -5.53 2.41
N LYS A 102 9.45 -4.33 2.00
CA LYS A 102 8.19 -3.70 2.44
C LYS A 102 6.96 -4.49 1.98
N PHE A 103 6.95 -4.92 0.72
CA PHE A 103 5.89 -5.79 0.20
C PHE A 103 5.74 -7.07 1.01
N LEU A 104 6.85 -7.76 1.29
CA LEU A 104 6.86 -8.98 2.08
C LEU A 104 6.43 -8.72 3.53
N ALA A 105 6.84 -7.61 4.14
CA ALA A 105 6.44 -7.24 5.48
C ALA A 105 4.92 -7.08 5.62
N LEU A 106 4.25 -6.44 4.64
CA LEU A 106 2.79 -6.38 4.61
C LEU A 106 2.15 -7.76 4.42
N TYR A 107 2.69 -8.58 3.52
CA TYR A 107 2.18 -9.93 3.30
C TYR A 107 2.25 -10.83 4.54
N LEU A 108 3.30 -10.69 5.34
CA LEU A 108 3.51 -11.45 6.58
C LEU A 108 2.75 -10.88 7.78
N HIS A 109 2.19 -9.68 7.68
CA HIS A 109 1.51 -9.03 8.80
C HIS A 109 0.27 -9.82 9.25
N GLY A 110 0.27 -10.28 10.50
CA GLY A 110 -0.82 -11.06 11.09
C GLY A 110 -0.70 -12.58 10.90
N ALA A 111 0.33 -13.06 10.21
CA ALA A 111 0.61 -14.50 10.03
C ALA A 111 1.81 -15.01 10.85
N VAL A 112 2.67 -14.10 11.31
CA VAL A 112 3.90 -14.40 12.07
C VAL A 112 3.95 -13.58 13.35
#